data_AF-A0A7C5KT98-F1
#
_entry.id   AF-A0A7C5KT98-F1
#
_cell.length_a   1.000
_cell.length_b   1.000
_cell.length_c   1.000
_cell.angle_alpha   90.00
_cell.angle_beta   90.00
_cell.angle_gamma   90.00
#
_symmetry.space_group_name_H-M   'P 1'
#
loop_
_entity.id
_entity.type
_entity.pdbx_description
1 polymer ?
#
loop_
_entity_poly.entity_id
_entity_poly.type
_entity_poly.pdbx_seq_one_letter_code
_entity_poly.pdbx_strand_id
1 'polypeptide(L)'
;MTKTRHLQHIGNPARRVDALEKVMGTAKYLGDMKLPGMLYARALRSNLPHARIVKLDVSPALKVPGVKAVITGKDFVDNGLYGFPVKDKYMLAFQKVRYVGEAIAAVAAETPEAALAGVEAILCDLESLPAIFNAEDALQPDAPPIGPPRADGQPPNFLDRSIVKKADAQAELQACALTLDRRYSVPPQEHAYMETEGALAIPTPEGGVTVYCSNQSPFINRDNLALVLGLPPEKVRSIQPPVGGSFGGKDDLNYETSAQTAALALKTGLPVRMTFSRNESMQASYKRDGMTMRVQLGADSDGALRACKFFGLLDSGAYASESPFTGWRASIHAMGAYRYKACDVDITSVYTNNGYSGAFRGFGNTEVCFAIEQAIDEMADAAGLDPIDFRLKNGLRLGDELPHGQKLSESVGLIDCLNAVRRRSDWDRKRREFSAHNKTSAIKKGIGVAALFHGISLGAEGEDNASMTIEIENDNSVVIAAGLTDYGQGSRTVYTLIAAEVLGLRPERIQILRPDTDTAIDSGPTVA
;
A
#
# COMPACT_ATOMS: atom_id res chain seq x y z
N MET A 1 -2.27 10.27 -38.85
CA MET A 1 -0.86 10.47 -38.44
C MET A 1 -0.72 11.89 -37.92
N THR A 2 -0.95 12.10 -36.64
CA THR A 2 -0.66 13.36 -35.95
C THR A 2 0.85 13.57 -36.01
N LYS A 3 1.32 14.69 -36.58
CA LYS A 3 2.72 15.08 -36.51
C LYS A 3 3.10 15.10 -35.03
N THR A 4 3.96 14.19 -34.59
CA THR A 4 4.51 14.19 -33.24
C THR A 4 5.24 15.51 -33.08
N ARG A 5 4.66 16.46 -32.33
CA ARG A 5 5.33 17.71 -31.99
C ARG A 5 6.59 17.32 -31.25
N HIS A 6 7.75 17.74 -31.75
CA HIS A 6 9.00 17.54 -31.03
C HIS A 6 8.93 18.41 -29.76
N LEU A 7 8.70 17.77 -28.62
CA LEU A 7 8.69 18.42 -27.32
C LEU A 7 10.13 18.73 -26.91
N GLN A 8 10.34 19.85 -26.22
CA GLN A 8 11.68 20.27 -25.81
C GLN A 8 12.14 19.51 -24.55
N HIS A 9 11.22 19.31 -23.60
CA HIS A 9 11.51 18.75 -22.29
C HIS A 9 10.89 17.36 -22.10
N ILE A 10 9.64 17.16 -22.49
CA ILE A 10 8.93 15.89 -22.29
C ILE A 10 9.48 14.80 -23.23
N GLY A 11 9.76 13.62 -22.67
CA GLY A 11 10.30 12.47 -23.41
C GLY A 11 11.82 12.46 -23.58
N ASN A 12 12.52 13.51 -23.13
CA ASN A 12 13.98 13.61 -23.13
C ASN A 12 14.58 13.33 -21.74
N PRO A 13 15.83 12.86 -21.65
CA PRO A 13 16.52 12.74 -20.37
C PRO A 13 16.60 14.09 -19.64
N ALA A 14 16.22 14.09 -18.37
CA ALA A 14 16.26 15.29 -17.52
C ALA A 14 16.88 14.97 -16.17
N ARG A 15 17.53 15.99 -15.57
CA ARG A 15 18.04 15.88 -14.20
C ARG A 15 16.87 15.99 -13.22
N ARG A 16 16.84 15.11 -12.22
CA ARG A 16 15.89 15.21 -11.11
C ARG A 16 16.09 16.52 -10.33
N VAL A 17 14.99 17.20 -10.03
CA VAL A 17 14.99 18.51 -9.32
C VAL A 17 15.54 18.39 -7.89
N ASP A 18 15.41 17.22 -7.28
CA ASP A 18 15.87 16.91 -5.92
C ASP A 18 17.19 16.11 -5.88
N ALA A 19 17.86 15.91 -7.03
CA ALA A 19 19.08 15.09 -7.08
C ALA A 19 20.23 15.68 -6.28
N LEU A 20 20.46 16.99 -6.41
CA LEU A 20 21.63 17.64 -5.80
C LEU A 20 21.55 17.58 -4.27
N GLU A 21 20.38 17.89 -3.69
CA GLU A 21 20.21 17.86 -2.24
C GLU A 21 20.43 16.46 -1.63
N LYS A 22 20.02 15.41 -2.36
CA LYS A 22 20.21 14.02 -1.92
C LYS A 22 21.66 13.57 -2.04
N VAL A 23 22.33 13.86 -3.16
CA VAL A 23 23.73 13.47 -3.38
C VAL A 23 24.68 14.20 -2.42
N MET A 24 24.39 15.46 -2.10
CA MET A 24 25.20 16.27 -1.19
C MET A 24 24.89 16.01 0.30
N GLY A 25 23.87 15.20 0.61
CA GLY A 25 23.43 14.98 2.00
C GLY A 25 22.82 16.22 2.67
N THR A 26 22.34 17.19 1.89
CA THR A 26 21.72 18.41 2.40
C THR A 26 20.20 18.31 2.48
N ALA A 27 19.58 17.33 1.81
CA ALA A 27 18.17 17.01 1.98
C ALA A 27 17.89 16.65 3.45
N LYS A 28 16.90 17.30 4.06
CA LYS A 28 16.52 17.07 5.45
C LYS A 28 15.31 16.16 5.53
N TYR A 29 15.57 14.88 5.77
CA TYR A 29 14.53 13.90 6.07
C TYR A 29 14.03 14.12 7.50
N LEU A 30 12.94 13.44 7.88
CA LEU A 30 12.33 13.63 9.18
C LEU A 30 13.33 13.37 10.33
N GLY A 31 14.15 12.33 10.19
CA GLY A 31 15.20 11.96 11.15
C GLY A 31 16.30 13.01 11.34
N ASP A 32 16.45 13.96 10.42
CA ASP A 32 17.45 15.02 10.47
C ASP A 32 16.94 16.30 11.16
N MET A 33 15.62 16.43 11.34
CA MET A 33 15.00 17.62 11.89
C MET A 33 15.20 17.72 13.41
N LYS A 34 15.74 18.85 13.88
CA LYS A 34 15.91 19.15 15.31
C LYS A 34 15.43 20.56 15.59
N LEU A 35 14.64 20.72 16.66
CA LEU A 35 14.15 22.00 17.14
C LEU A 35 14.61 22.24 18.59
N PRO A 36 14.78 23.50 19.00
CA PRO A 36 15.03 23.83 20.41
C PRO A 36 13.94 23.26 21.32
N GLY A 37 14.32 22.61 22.42
CA GLY A 37 13.38 22.03 23.38
C GLY A 37 12.56 20.83 22.88
N MET A 38 12.89 20.30 21.69
CA MET A 38 12.18 19.15 21.10
C MET A 38 12.32 17.90 21.97
N LEU A 39 11.19 17.22 22.20
CA LEU A 39 11.13 15.94 22.89
C LEU A 39 11.21 14.78 21.89
N TYR A 40 11.65 13.63 22.39
CA TYR A 40 11.71 12.36 21.68
C TYR A 40 10.61 11.45 22.18
N ALA A 41 9.90 10.80 21.27
CA ALA A 41 8.82 9.90 21.61
C ALA A 41 9.08 8.44 21.22
N ARG A 42 8.51 7.53 22.02
CA ARG A 42 8.53 6.07 21.84
C ARG A 42 7.19 5.48 22.25
N ALA A 43 6.78 4.41 21.57
CA ALA A 43 5.56 3.67 21.90
C ALA A 43 5.89 2.40 22.70
N LEU A 44 5.07 2.11 23.71
CA LEU A 44 4.92 0.76 24.25
C LEU A 44 4.09 -0.05 23.26
N ARG A 45 4.60 -1.19 22.82
CA ARG A 45 3.93 -2.07 21.85
C ARG A 45 3.62 -3.43 22.46
N SER A 46 2.53 -4.03 21.98
CA SER A 46 2.15 -5.39 22.38
C SER A 46 3.17 -6.42 21.91
N ASN A 47 3.56 -7.32 22.80
CA ASN A 47 4.28 -8.54 22.48
C ASN A 47 3.33 -9.76 22.30
N LEU A 48 2.01 -9.56 22.46
CA LEU A 48 1.00 -10.61 22.31
C LEU A 48 0.13 -10.35 21.07
N PRO A 49 -0.26 -11.42 20.34
CA PRO A 49 -1.07 -11.30 19.13
C PRO A 49 -2.55 -11.00 19.42
N HIS A 50 -3.07 -11.38 20.58
CA HIS A 50 -4.42 -11.05 20.99
C HIS A 50 -4.50 -11.08 22.51
N ALA A 51 -4.81 -9.96 23.14
CA ALA A 51 -4.93 -9.90 24.59
C ALA A 51 -5.86 -8.78 25.04
N ARG A 52 -6.49 -8.98 26.20
CA ARG A 52 -7.20 -7.93 26.92
C ARG A 52 -6.21 -7.11 27.73
N ILE A 53 -6.34 -5.79 27.68
CA ILE A 53 -5.59 -4.87 28.54
C ILE A 53 -6.30 -4.85 29.91
N VAL A 54 -5.78 -5.61 30.86
CA VAL A 54 -6.37 -5.74 32.21
C VAL A 54 -6.01 -4.54 33.07
N LYS A 55 -4.76 -4.09 32.97
CA LYS A 55 -4.24 -2.93 33.67
C LYS A 55 -3.27 -2.17 32.78
N LEU A 56 -3.38 -0.84 32.81
CA LEU A 56 -2.43 0.07 32.19
C LEU A 56 -2.19 1.24 33.15
N ASP A 57 -1.06 1.21 33.85
CA ASP A 57 -0.63 2.25 34.77
C ASP A 57 0.64 2.93 34.26
N VAL A 58 0.47 4.19 33.87
CA VAL A 58 1.53 5.05 33.32
C VAL A 58 2.19 5.93 34.39
N SER A 59 1.74 5.85 35.64
CA SER A 59 2.24 6.71 36.73
C SER A 59 3.73 6.51 37.04
N PRO A 60 4.35 5.32 36.91
CA PRO A 60 5.79 5.19 37.12
C PRO A 60 6.60 5.81 35.97
N ALA A 61 6.11 5.72 34.73
CA ALA A 61 6.74 6.37 33.57
C ALA A 61 6.84 7.89 33.75
N LEU A 62 5.79 8.53 34.28
CA LEU A 62 5.78 9.97 34.58
C LEU A 62 6.79 10.38 35.68
N LYS A 63 7.31 9.44 36.47
CA LYS A 63 8.33 9.70 37.51
C LYS A 63 9.75 9.54 36.98
N VAL A 64 9.94 9.02 35.77
CA VAL A 64 11.26 8.87 35.16
C VAL A 64 11.82 10.26 34.82
N PRO A 65 13.03 10.62 35.27
CA PRO A 65 13.64 11.91 34.95
C PRO A 65 13.70 12.15 33.43
N GLY A 66 13.26 13.32 33.00
CA GLY A 66 13.22 13.71 31.59
C GLY A 66 11.90 13.36 30.87
N VAL A 67 11.06 12.47 31.39
CA VAL A 67 9.71 12.23 30.84
C VAL A 67 8.81 13.44 31.09
N LYS A 68 8.09 13.87 30.03
CA LYS A 68 7.20 15.04 30.07
C LYS A 68 5.73 14.69 29.92
N ALA A 69 5.41 13.65 29.15
CA ALA A 69 4.04 13.22 28.95
C ALA A 69 3.97 11.73 28.58
N VAL A 70 2.84 11.14 28.92
CA VAL A 70 2.40 9.83 28.45
C VAL A 70 0.96 9.94 27.95
N ILE A 71 0.67 9.28 26.83
CA ILE A 71 -0.67 9.13 26.24
C ILE A 71 -1.03 7.64 26.13
N THR A 72 -2.33 7.35 26.15
CA THR A 72 -2.94 6.02 26.07
C THR A 72 -4.16 6.06 25.14
N GLY A 73 -4.82 4.92 24.89
CA GLY A 73 -6.09 4.91 24.14
C GLY A 73 -7.17 5.83 24.70
N LYS A 74 -7.13 6.17 26.00
CA LYS A 74 -8.07 7.11 26.63
C LYS A 74 -7.96 8.54 26.09
N ASP A 75 -6.79 8.92 25.55
CA ASP A 75 -6.58 10.26 24.98
C ASP A 75 -7.25 10.40 23.59
N PHE A 76 -7.80 9.32 23.00
CA PHE A 76 -8.40 9.31 21.66
C PHE A 76 -9.80 8.70 21.58
N VAL A 77 -10.17 7.82 22.51
CA VAL A 77 -11.38 6.97 22.41
C VAL A 77 -12.67 7.75 22.18
N ASP A 78 -12.80 8.94 22.77
CA ASP A 78 -14.00 9.78 22.65
C ASP A 78 -14.17 10.39 21.25
N ASN A 79 -13.10 10.43 20.45
CA ASN A 79 -13.11 10.89 19.06
C ASN A 79 -13.39 9.76 18.05
N GLY A 80 -13.56 8.52 18.53
CA GLY A 80 -13.98 7.37 17.74
C GLY A 80 -12.82 6.59 17.09
N LEU A 81 -13.20 5.79 16.09
CA LEU A 81 -12.29 4.92 15.33
C LEU A 81 -11.81 5.62 14.06
N TYR A 82 -10.58 5.30 13.65
CA TYR A 82 -10.00 5.68 12.37
C TYR A 82 -9.86 4.44 11.47
N GLY A 83 -9.64 4.68 10.18
CA GLY A 83 -9.45 3.66 9.16
C GLY A 83 -10.23 3.97 7.89
N PHE A 84 -9.75 3.45 6.76
CA PHE A 84 -10.40 3.61 5.45
C PHE A 84 -10.25 2.30 4.64
N PRO A 85 -11.33 1.78 4.02
CA PRO A 85 -12.70 2.32 4.05
C PRO A 85 -13.45 1.97 5.35
N VAL A 86 -12.93 1.05 6.17
CA VAL A 86 -13.55 0.63 7.43
C VAL A 86 -12.87 1.34 8.60
N LYS A 87 -13.66 2.01 9.44
CA LYS A 87 -13.18 2.63 10.69
C LYS A 87 -13.23 1.61 11.82
N ASP A 88 -12.19 0.83 11.99
CA ASP A 88 -12.14 -0.30 12.93
C ASP A 88 -10.95 -0.27 13.90
N LYS A 89 -10.16 0.81 13.88
CA LYS A 89 -8.91 0.94 14.64
C LYS A 89 -8.87 2.20 15.51
N TYR A 90 -8.27 2.08 16.70
CA TYR A 90 -7.94 3.22 17.56
C TYR A 90 -6.49 3.67 17.32
N MET A 91 -6.18 4.94 17.60
CA MET A 91 -4.82 5.48 17.48
C MET A 91 -3.83 4.84 18.47
N LEU A 92 -4.33 4.32 19.59
CA LEU A 92 -3.61 3.47 20.53
C LEU A 92 -4.59 2.38 20.98
N ALA A 93 -4.10 1.16 21.18
CA ALA A 93 -4.89 0.01 21.60
C ALA A 93 -5.77 0.36 22.79
N PHE A 94 -7.07 0.06 22.67
CA PHE A 94 -8.05 0.34 23.70
C PHE A 94 -8.82 -0.94 24.02
N GLN A 95 -8.86 -1.30 25.31
CA GLN A 95 -9.42 -2.54 25.89
C GLN A 95 -8.74 -3.84 25.46
N LYS A 96 -8.28 -3.96 24.22
CA LYS A 96 -7.60 -5.13 23.67
C LYS A 96 -6.52 -4.73 22.67
N VAL A 97 -5.53 -5.60 22.54
CA VAL A 97 -4.54 -5.63 21.45
C VAL A 97 -4.90 -6.79 20.52
N ARG A 98 -4.73 -6.61 19.21
CA ARG A 98 -5.16 -7.53 18.13
C ARG A 98 -4.01 -8.05 17.27
N TYR A 99 -2.79 -7.52 17.41
CA TYR A 99 -1.58 -8.09 16.80
C TYR A 99 -0.30 -7.74 17.60
N VAL A 100 0.78 -8.48 17.33
CA VAL A 100 2.12 -8.19 17.87
C VAL A 100 2.67 -6.94 17.19
N GLY A 101 3.02 -5.92 17.97
CA GLY A 101 3.48 -4.62 17.46
C GLY A 101 2.47 -3.49 17.61
N GLU A 102 1.22 -3.78 18.00
CA GLU A 102 0.21 -2.75 18.22
C GLU A 102 0.61 -1.79 19.35
N ALA A 103 0.53 -0.49 19.11
CA ALA A 103 0.88 0.53 20.09
C ALA A 103 -0.19 0.63 21.19
N ILE A 104 0.22 0.55 22.46
CA ILE A 104 -0.66 0.58 23.65
C ILE A 104 -0.64 1.96 24.32
N ALA A 105 0.56 2.54 24.41
CA ALA A 105 0.82 3.84 25.02
C ALA A 105 2.02 4.50 24.34
N ALA A 106 2.16 5.82 24.43
CA ALA A 106 3.35 6.52 23.95
C ALA A 106 3.86 7.55 24.97
N VAL A 107 5.18 7.66 25.06
CA VAL A 107 5.90 8.53 26.00
C VAL A 107 6.65 9.60 25.22
N ALA A 108 6.66 10.85 25.70
CA ALA A 108 7.56 11.90 25.24
C ALA A 108 8.52 12.32 26.36
N ALA A 109 9.81 12.43 26.04
CA ALA A 109 10.87 12.79 26.98
C ALA A 109 11.96 13.68 26.36
N GLU A 110 12.77 14.31 27.19
CA GLU A 110 13.85 15.22 26.78
C GLU A 110 14.97 14.54 25.97
N THR A 111 15.18 13.23 26.19
CA THR A 111 16.17 12.44 25.45
C THR A 111 15.58 11.11 24.96
N PRO A 112 16.17 10.49 23.92
CA PRO A 112 15.76 9.16 23.47
C PRO A 112 15.85 8.09 24.58
N GLU A 113 16.86 8.17 25.44
CA GLU A 113 17.09 7.24 26.55
C GLU A 113 16.02 7.38 27.63
N ALA A 114 15.64 8.62 27.97
CA ALA A 114 14.55 8.88 28.91
C ALA A 114 13.19 8.42 28.35
N ALA A 115 12.98 8.55 27.04
CA ALA A 115 11.75 8.05 26.40
C ALA A 115 11.66 6.52 26.48
N LEU A 116 12.77 5.83 26.23
CA LEU A 116 12.85 4.37 26.37
C LEU A 116 12.63 3.93 27.82
N ALA A 117 13.34 4.54 28.77
CA ALA A 117 13.18 4.24 30.20
C ALA A 117 11.74 4.53 30.68
N GLY A 118 11.10 5.57 30.14
CA GLY A 118 9.70 5.87 30.39
C GLY A 118 8.77 4.76 29.88
N VAL A 119 8.99 4.25 28.66
CA VAL A 119 8.22 3.11 28.13
C VAL A 119 8.40 1.86 28.99
N GLU A 120 9.63 1.54 29.38
CA GLU A 120 9.95 0.37 30.23
C GLU A 120 9.33 0.46 31.64
N ALA A 121 9.07 1.68 32.13
CA ALA A 121 8.44 1.90 33.43
C ALA A 121 6.90 1.80 33.41
N ILE A 122 6.26 1.69 32.23
CA ILE A 122 4.82 1.50 32.15
C ILE A 122 4.45 0.10 32.65
N LEU A 123 3.50 0.03 33.59
CA LEU A 123 2.97 -1.24 34.07
C LEU A 123 1.76 -1.62 33.22
N CYS A 124 1.93 -2.61 32.35
CA CYS A 124 0.88 -3.10 31.45
C CYS A 124 0.66 -4.60 31.66
N ASP A 125 -0.51 -4.96 32.19
CA ASP A 125 -0.92 -6.35 32.37
C ASP A 125 -1.83 -6.76 31.20
N LEU A 126 -1.39 -7.76 30.44
CA LEU A 126 -2.12 -8.32 29.31
C LEU A 126 -2.58 -9.75 29.62
N GLU A 127 -3.87 -10.02 29.41
CA GLU A 127 -4.45 -11.37 29.50
C GLU A 127 -4.67 -11.91 28.08
N SER A 128 -4.00 -13.01 27.74
CA SER A 128 -4.09 -13.60 26.40
C SER A 128 -5.52 -14.01 26.06
N LEU A 129 -5.93 -13.77 24.82
CA LEU A 129 -7.21 -14.17 24.25
C LEU A 129 -6.99 -15.19 23.12
N PRO A 130 -7.98 -16.04 22.79
CA PRO A 130 -7.90 -16.93 21.65
C PRO A 130 -7.63 -16.16 20.35
N ALA A 131 -6.70 -16.64 19.53
CA ALA A 131 -6.25 -15.95 18.33
C ALA A 131 -6.34 -16.86 17.09
N ILE A 132 -6.53 -16.26 15.92
CA ILE A 132 -6.57 -16.94 14.61
C ILE A 132 -5.38 -16.48 13.78
N PHE A 133 -4.63 -17.40 13.19
CA PHE A 133 -3.48 -17.07 12.33
C PHE A 133 -3.58 -17.65 10.92
N ASN A 134 -4.50 -18.58 10.70
CA ASN A 134 -4.80 -19.12 9.38
C ASN A 134 -6.13 -18.52 8.91
N ALA A 135 -6.11 -17.86 7.74
CA ALA A 135 -7.28 -17.20 7.17
C ALA A 135 -8.45 -18.16 6.93
N GLU A 136 -8.19 -19.44 6.63
CA GLU A 136 -9.25 -20.44 6.40
C GLU A 136 -10.08 -20.75 7.66
N ASP A 137 -9.49 -20.53 8.84
CA ASP A 137 -10.14 -20.74 10.13
C ASP A 137 -10.99 -19.53 10.55
N ALA A 138 -10.79 -18.36 9.93
CA ALA A 138 -11.43 -17.11 10.31
C ALA A 138 -12.96 -17.13 10.13
N LEU A 139 -13.47 -17.89 9.16
CA LEU A 139 -14.89 -17.97 8.83
C LEU A 139 -15.59 -19.18 9.47
N GLN A 140 -14.91 -19.97 10.30
CA GLN A 140 -15.53 -21.10 10.98
C GLN A 140 -16.56 -20.62 12.01
N PRO A 141 -17.65 -21.36 12.26
CA PRO A 141 -18.72 -20.93 13.18
C PRO A 141 -18.27 -20.66 14.62
N ASP A 142 -17.18 -21.30 15.07
CA ASP A 142 -16.58 -21.18 16.40
C ASP A 142 -15.36 -20.25 16.45
N ALA A 143 -15.03 -19.59 15.34
CA ALA A 143 -13.93 -18.64 15.26
C ALA A 143 -14.12 -17.47 16.25
N PRO A 144 -13.12 -17.13 17.09
CA PRO A 144 -13.22 -15.96 17.96
C PRO A 144 -13.41 -14.68 17.13
N PRO A 145 -14.28 -13.76 17.55
CA PRO A 145 -14.57 -12.55 16.78
C PRO A 145 -13.42 -11.54 16.90
N ILE A 146 -12.82 -11.20 15.77
CA ILE A 146 -11.73 -10.24 15.62
C ILE A 146 -12.29 -8.95 15.05
N GLY A 147 -12.95 -8.99 13.89
CA GLY A 147 -13.52 -7.82 13.22
C GLY A 147 -14.70 -7.18 13.96
N PRO A 148 -15.20 -6.03 13.48
CA PRO A 148 -16.33 -5.35 14.10
C PRO A 148 -17.64 -6.17 13.95
N PRO A 149 -18.60 -6.05 14.89
CA PRO A 149 -19.93 -6.61 14.71
C PRO A 149 -20.58 -6.10 13.42
N ARG A 150 -21.30 -6.98 12.71
CA ARG A 150 -21.92 -6.66 11.42
C ARG A 150 -23.44 -6.75 11.49
N ALA A 151 -24.12 -5.85 10.78
CA ALA A 151 -25.58 -5.83 10.69
C ALA A 151 -26.13 -6.75 9.58
N ASP A 152 -25.28 -7.21 8.66
CA ASP A 152 -25.64 -8.01 7.49
C ASP A 152 -25.70 -9.53 7.76
N GLY A 153 -25.48 -9.95 9.01
CA GLY A 153 -25.51 -11.36 9.42
C GLY A 153 -24.29 -12.18 9.03
N GLN A 154 -23.27 -11.59 8.39
CA GLN A 154 -21.99 -12.25 8.14
C GLN A 154 -21.20 -12.40 9.45
N PRO A 155 -20.31 -13.42 9.56
CA PRO A 155 -19.49 -13.58 10.75
C PRO A 155 -18.58 -12.35 10.95
N PRO A 156 -18.23 -11.96 12.19
CA PRO A 156 -17.43 -10.76 12.46
C PRO A 156 -16.07 -10.73 11.73
N ASN A 157 -15.51 -11.90 11.43
CA ASN A 157 -14.23 -12.03 10.74
C ASN A 157 -14.33 -11.94 9.22
N PHE A 158 -15.55 -11.91 8.65
CA PHE A 158 -15.75 -11.58 7.25
C PHE A 158 -15.57 -10.07 7.05
N LEU A 159 -14.61 -9.68 6.22
CA LEU A 159 -14.37 -8.28 5.89
C LEU A 159 -15.22 -7.86 4.68
N ASP A 160 -14.93 -8.44 3.52
CA ASP A 160 -15.62 -8.17 2.27
C ASP A 160 -15.46 -9.32 1.27
N ARG A 161 -16.19 -9.22 0.15
CA ARG A 161 -16.13 -10.19 -0.95
C ARG A 161 -16.33 -9.49 -2.29
N SER A 162 -15.39 -9.69 -3.20
CA SER A 162 -15.37 -9.12 -4.54
C SER A 162 -15.56 -10.21 -5.58
N ILE A 163 -16.59 -10.07 -6.43
CA ILE A 163 -17.02 -11.08 -7.40
C ILE A 163 -16.99 -10.50 -8.81
N VAL A 164 -16.44 -11.25 -9.77
CA VAL A 164 -16.53 -10.97 -11.21
C VAL A 164 -17.06 -12.21 -11.91
N LYS A 165 -18.17 -12.09 -12.64
CA LYS A 165 -18.79 -13.20 -13.37
C LYS A 165 -19.04 -12.85 -14.83
N LYS A 166 -18.70 -13.78 -15.72
CA LYS A 166 -19.03 -13.75 -17.15
C LYS A 166 -19.49 -15.13 -17.58
N ALA A 167 -20.74 -15.23 -18.04
CA ALA A 167 -21.36 -16.51 -18.44
C ALA A 167 -21.26 -17.62 -17.35
N ASP A 168 -21.49 -18.87 -17.72
CA ASP A 168 -21.39 -20.03 -16.81
C ASP A 168 -20.02 -20.71 -16.95
N ALA A 169 -19.10 -20.37 -16.03
CA ALA A 169 -17.75 -20.92 -16.04
C ALA A 169 -17.70 -22.41 -15.67
N GLN A 170 -18.66 -22.91 -14.89
CA GLN A 170 -18.68 -24.32 -14.47
C GLN A 170 -19.11 -25.22 -15.63
N ALA A 171 -20.15 -24.83 -16.36
CA ALA A 171 -20.59 -25.53 -17.56
C ALA A 171 -19.50 -25.52 -18.65
N GLU A 172 -18.85 -24.36 -18.85
CA GLU A 172 -17.80 -24.24 -19.86
C GLU A 172 -16.57 -25.09 -19.52
N LEU A 173 -16.19 -25.15 -18.24
CA LEU A 173 -15.08 -25.99 -17.76
C LEU A 173 -15.33 -27.49 -18.01
N GLN A 174 -16.57 -27.97 -17.81
CA GLN A 174 -16.94 -29.37 -18.07
C GLN A 174 -16.87 -29.75 -19.56
N ALA A 175 -16.97 -28.77 -20.45
CA ALA A 175 -16.89 -28.97 -21.89
C ALA A 175 -15.48 -28.83 -22.48
N CYS A 176 -14.45 -28.60 -21.64
CA CYS A 176 -13.07 -28.43 -22.06
C CYS A 176 -12.34 -29.78 -22.22
N ALA A 177 -11.42 -29.86 -23.17
CA ALA A 177 -10.59 -31.05 -23.37
C ALA A 177 -9.42 -31.13 -22.37
N LEU A 178 -8.90 -29.97 -21.98
CA LEU A 178 -7.85 -29.82 -20.98
C LEU A 178 -8.41 -29.05 -19.79
N THR A 179 -8.16 -29.54 -18.58
CA THR A 179 -8.54 -28.87 -17.34
C THR A 179 -7.38 -28.85 -16.35
N LEU A 180 -7.31 -27.79 -15.57
CA LEU A 180 -6.34 -27.60 -14.50
C LEU A 180 -7.09 -27.16 -13.24
N ASP A 181 -6.69 -27.68 -12.08
CA ASP A 181 -7.16 -27.24 -10.77
C ASP A 181 -5.95 -27.21 -9.83
N ARG A 182 -5.57 -26.01 -9.38
CA ARG A 182 -4.35 -25.78 -8.59
C ARG A 182 -4.61 -24.81 -7.47
N ARG A 183 -3.87 -24.99 -6.38
CA ARG A 183 -3.81 -24.07 -5.25
C ARG A 183 -2.43 -23.43 -5.20
N TYR A 184 -2.40 -22.12 -5.09
CA TYR A 184 -1.20 -21.30 -4.93
C TYR A 184 -1.34 -20.45 -3.67
N SER A 185 -0.22 -20.04 -3.09
CA SER A 185 -0.22 -19.15 -1.94
C SER A 185 0.98 -18.22 -2.01
N VAL A 186 0.77 -16.98 -1.58
CA VAL A 186 1.84 -15.99 -1.40
C VAL A 186 1.86 -15.54 0.06
N PRO A 187 3.05 -15.42 0.68
CA PRO A 187 3.16 -14.88 2.03
C PRO A 187 3.00 -13.36 2.03
N PRO A 188 2.73 -12.74 3.20
CA PRO A 188 2.81 -11.30 3.32
C PRO A 188 4.22 -10.78 3.01
N GLN A 189 4.30 -9.51 2.61
CA GLN A 189 5.57 -8.84 2.24
C GLN A 189 5.72 -7.49 2.95
N GLU A 190 6.90 -7.27 3.52
CA GLU A 190 7.30 -6.00 4.15
C GLU A 190 7.80 -4.99 3.10
N HIS A 191 7.42 -3.71 3.23
CA HIS A 191 7.81 -2.64 2.31
C HIS A 191 9.31 -2.33 2.39
N ALA A 192 9.85 -2.38 3.62
CA ALA A 192 11.26 -2.16 3.90
C ALA A 192 11.84 -0.85 3.29
N TYR A 193 11.05 0.23 3.26
CA TYR A 193 11.53 1.56 2.89
C TYR A 193 12.71 1.99 3.76
N MET A 194 13.67 2.72 3.18
CA MET A 194 14.93 3.07 3.85
C MET A 194 14.71 4.00 5.04
N GLU A 195 13.88 5.02 4.89
CA GLU A 195 13.43 5.88 5.99
C GLU A 195 12.20 5.25 6.66
N THR A 196 12.33 4.84 7.92
CA THR A 196 11.23 4.30 8.73
C THR A 196 10.13 5.35 8.98
N GLU A 197 9.05 4.88 9.59
CA GLU A 197 7.90 5.66 10.01
C GLU A 197 8.30 6.75 11.01
N GLY A 198 7.54 7.84 11.01
CA GLY A 198 7.74 8.90 11.98
C GLY A 198 6.95 10.16 11.68
N ALA A 199 6.88 11.02 12.70
CA ALA A 199 6.40 12.38 12.59
C ALA A 199 7.17 13.33 13.52
N LEU A 200 7.13 14.61 13.18
CA LEU A 200 7.51 15.73 14.03
C LEU A 200 6.30 16.65 14.15
N ALA A 201 5.76 16.79 15.35
CA ALA A 201 4.64 17.67 15.62
C ALA A 201 5.10 18.90 16.41
N ILE A 202 4.57 20.06 16.06
CA ILE A 202 4.90 21.35 16.64
C ILE A 202 3.57 22.01 17.04
N PRO A 203 3.32 22.22 18.34
CA PRO A 203 2.09 22.87 18.79
C PRO A 203 2.13 24.35 18.38
N THR A 204 1.00 24.90 17.96
CA THR A 204 0.88 26.32 17.60
C THR A 204 0.32 27.13 18.76
N PRO A 205 0.65 28.44 18.88
CA PRO A 205 0.12 29.31 19.92
C PRO A 205 -1.42 29.40 19.97
N GLU A 206 -2.08 29.17 18.84
CA GLU A 206 -3.54 29.22 18.67
C GLU A 206 -4.24 27.92 19.13
N GLY A 207 -3.49 26.98 19.70
CA GLY A 207 -3.97 25.68 20.15
C GLY A 207 -4.16 24.68 19.01
N GLY A 208 -3.37 24.81 17.95
CA GLY A 208 -3.31 23.87 16.83
C GLY A 208 -1.99 23.10 16.79
N VAL A 209 -1.73 22.42 15.68
CA VAL A 209 -0.50 21.64 15.47
C VAL A 209 -0.06 21.66 14.01
N THR A 210 1.23 21.90 13.79
CA THR A 210 1.90 21.63 12.51
C THR A 210 2.63 20.30 12.60
N VAL A 211 2.39 19.40 11.66
CA VAL A 211 2.97 18.06 11.64
C VAL A 211 3.77 17.84 10.36
N TYR A 212 5.06 17.63 10.50
CA TYR A 212 5.90 17.07 9.44
C TYR A 212 5.78 15.55 9.51
N CYS A 213 5.30 14.92 8.44
CA CYS A 213 5.09 13.47 8.42
C CYS A 213 5.44 12.92 7.04
N SER A 214 6.17 11.80 7.02
CA SER A 214 6.63 11.14 5.79
C SER A 214 5.51 10.33 5.10
N ASN A 215 4.27 10.82 5.08
CA ASN A 215 3.09 10.12 4.53
C ASN A 215 2.90 10.30 3.01
N GLN A 216 2.01 9.52 2.41
CA GLN A 216 1.65 9.63 0.98
C GLN A 216 0.63 10.73 0.68
N SER A 217 -0.24 11.04 1.65
CA SER A 217 -1.44 11.85 1.45
C SER A 217 -1.60 12.88 2.59
N PRO A 218 -1.01 14.08 2.47
CA PRO A 218 -0.99 15.08 3.55
C PRO A 218 -2.38 15.57 3.97
N PHE A 219 -3.33 15.68 3.03
CA PHE A 219 -4.70 16.08 3.32
C PHE A 219 -5.45 14.99 4.11
N ILE A 220 -5.31 13.72 3.73
CA ILE A 220 -5.85 12.59 4.49
C ILE A 220 -5.24 12.57 5.91
N ASN A 221 -3.92 12.78 6.03
CA ASN A 221 -3.27 12.89 7.34
C ASN A 221 -3.85 14.04 8.17
N ARG A 222 -4.02 15.24 7.58
CA ARG A 222 -4.61 16.40 8.26
C ARG A 222 -6.02 16.09 8.78
N ASP A 223 -6.86 15.46 7.96
CA ASP A 223 -8.25 15.20 8.30
C ASP A 223 -8.37 14.09 9.37
N ASN A 224 -7.52 13.07 9.29
CA ASN A 224 -7.40 12.06 10.35
C ASN A 224 -6.92 12.70 11.68
N LEU A 225 -5.92 13.58 11.63
CA LEU A 225 -5.44 14.32 12.80
C LEU A 225 -6.53 15.20 13.41
N ALA A 226 -7.24 15.97 12.59
CA ALA A 226 -8.35 16.82 13.03
C ALA A 226 -9.42 15.98 13.75
N LEU A 227 -9.84 14.88 13.14
CA LEU A 227 -10.80 13.93 13.72
C LEU A 227 -10.33 13.40 15.08
N VAL A 228 -9.16 12.76 15.14
CA VAL A 228 -8.76 12.02 16.35
C VAL A 228 -8.23 12.89 17.47
N LEU A 229 -7.83 14.13 17.18
CA LEU A 229 -7.43 15.11 18.19
C LEU A 229 -8.61 15.98 18.64
N GLY A 230 -9.78 15.87 18.00
CA GLY A 230 -10.94 16.73 18.27
C GLY A 230 -10.67 18.19 17.93
N LEU A 231 -9.81 18.44 16.93
CA LEU A 231 -9.45 19.77 16.47
C LEU A 231 -10.20 20.11 15.17
N PRO A 232 -10.57 21.38 14.97
CA PRO A 232 -11.09 21.78 13.68
C PRO A 232 -9.96 21.77 12.61
N PRO A 233 -10.23 21.41 11.34
CA PRO A 233 -9.19 21.18 10.34
C PRO A 233 -8.22 22.35 10.13
N GLU A 234 -8.67 23.60 10.28
CA GLU A 234 -7.83 24.80 10.15
C GLU A 234 -6.79 24.96 11.26
N LYS A 235 -6.92 24.21 12.36
CA LYS A 235 -5.90 24.14 13.42
C LYS A 235 -4.87 23.03 13.17
N VAL A 236 -4.97 22.31 12.06
CA VAL A 236 -4.08 21.21 11.73
C VAL A 236 -3.42 21.49 10.39
N ARG A 237 -2.08 21.46 10.38
CA ARG A 237 -1.29 21.56 9.17
C ARG A 237 -0.44 20.31 9.01
N SER A 238 -0.46 19.70 7.82
CA SER A 238 0.39 18.56 7.47
C SER A 238 1.36 18.95 6.36
N ILE A 239 2.66 18.78 6.61
CA ILE A 239 3.74 19.10 5.68
C ILE A 239 4.51 17.82 5.36
N GLN A 240 4.74 17.56 4.07
CA GLN A 240 5.54 16.41 3.65
C GLN A 240 7.03 16.80 3.51
N PRO A 241 7.95 16.26 4.34
CA PRO A 241 9.38 16.38 4.08
C PRO A 241 9.80 15.50 2.90
N PRO A 242 11.08 15.55 2.45
CA PRO A 242 11.64 14.44 1.68
C PRO A 242 11.32 13.09 2.33
N VAL A 243 10.84 12.13 1.53
CA VAL A 243 10.46 10.78 2.00
C VAL A 243 11.42 9.73 1.44
N GLY A 244 11.95 8.86 2.31
CA GLY A 244 12.91 7.81 1.96
C GLY A 244 12.26 6.49 1.54
N GLY A 245 11.26 6.57 0.66
CA GLY A 245 10.43 5.45 0.20
C GLY A 245 9.12 5.30 0.98
N SER A 246 8.10 4.79 0.29
CA SER A 246 6.79 4.47 0.87
C SER A 246 6.26 3.14 0.35
N PHE A 247 6.16 2.99 -0.98
CA PHE A 247 5.71 1.76 -1.64
C PHE A 247 4.29 1.31 -1.27
N GLY A 248 3.45 2.22 -0.78
CA GLY A 248 2.14 1.93 -0.22
C GLY A 248 2.10 2.00 1.30
N GLY A 249 3.22 1.76 2.01
CA GLY A 249 3.26 1.52 3.45
C GLY A 249 3.19 2.73 4.38
N LYS A 250 3.13 3.95 3.84
CA LYS A 250 2.99 5.20 4.62
C LYS A 250 1.65 5.89 4.38
N ASP A 251 0.61 5.10 4.13
CA ASP A 251 -0.77 5.54 3.86
C ASP A 251 -1.78 5.08 4.94
N ASP A 252 -1.31 4.49 6.04
CA ASP A 252 -2.16 4.16 7.19
C ASP A 252 -1.40 4.35 8.53
N LEU A 253 -0.44 3.49 8.86
CA LEU A 253 0.28 3.52 10.15
C LEU A 253 0.98 4.86 10.44
N ASN A 254 1.42 5.58 9.41
CA ASN A 254 2.04 6.88 9.59
C ASN A 254 1.02 7.95 10.08
N TYR A 255 -0.28 7.76 9.84
CA TYR A 255 -1.36 8.57 10.41
C TYR A 255 -1.55 8.27 11.90
N GLU A 256 -1.39 7.02 12.31
CA GLU A 256 -1.35 6.63 13.73
C GLU A 256 -0.18 7.32 14.44
N THR A 257 1.01 7.21 13.85
CA THR A 257 2.24 7.78 14.38
C THR A 257 2.19 9.31 14.46
N SER A 258 1.62 9.96 13.44
CA SER A 258 1.46 11.41 13.41
C SER A 258 0.49 11.89 14.50
N ALA A 259 -0.63 11.18 14.72
CA ALA A 259 -1.62 11.50 15.76
C ALA A 259 -1.05 11.34 17.17
N GLN A 260 -0.34 10.24 17.44
CA GLN A 260 0.34 10.02 18.71
C GLN A 260 1.36 11.13 19.01
N THR A 261 2.14 11.50 17.99
CA THR A 261 3.15 12.57 18.11
C THR A 261 2.50 13.94 18.35
N ALA A 262 1.42 14.24 17.63
CA ALA A 262 0.67 15.48 17.77
C ALA A 262 -0.02 15.60 19.14
N ALA A 263 -0.63 14.53 19.65
CA ALA A 263 -1.23 14.51 20.98
C ALA A 263 -0.19 14.78 22.07
N LEU A 264 1.00 14.18 21.98
CA LEU A 264 2.11 14.46 22.90
C LEU A 264 2.59 15.91 22.81
N ALA A 265 2.68 16.48 21.60
CA ALA A 265 3.07 17.86 21.38
C ALA A 265 2.06 18.85 22.00
N LEU A 266 0.76 18.63 21.77
CA LEU A 266 -0.31 19.43 22.37
C LEU A 266 -0.32 19.32 23.89
N LYS A 267 -0.12 18.11 24.44
CA LYS A 267 -0.11 17.86 25.89
C LYS A 267 1.07 18.51 26.60
N THR A 268 2.22 18.62 25.93
CA THR A 268 3.45 19.18 26.52
C THR A 268 3.66 20.66 26.21
N GLY A 269 3.02 21.18 25.15
CA GLY A 269 3.31 22.52 24.62
C GLY A 269 4.70 22.63 23.98
N LEU A 270 5.34 21.50 23.68
CA LEU A 270 6.70 21.42 23.11
C LEU A 270 6.69 20.65 21.78
N PRO A 271 7.64 20.92 20.87
CA PRO A 271 7.81 20.06 19.70
C PRO A 271 8.14 18.62 20.10
N VAL A 272 7.53 17.64 19.44
CA VAL A 272 7.76 16.21 19.69
C VAL A 272 8.08 15.50 18.40
N ARG A 273 9.12 14.65 18.42
CA ARG A 273 9.48 13.79 17.30
C ARG A 273 9.43 12.31 17.67
N MET A 274 8.70 11.54 16.89
CA MET A 274 8.69 10.08 16.94
C MET A 274 9.27 9.52 15.65
N THR A 275 10.21 8.58 15.77
CA THR A 275 10.82 7.88 14.63
C THR A 275 11.07 6.43 15.03
N PHE A 276 10.67 5.48 14.21
CA PHE A 276 10.79 4.07 14.56
C PHE A 276 12.20 3.55 14.30
N SER A 277 12.63 2.59 15.11
CA SER A 277 13.76 1.73 14.73
C SER A 277 13.36 0.78 13.59
N ARG A 278 14.33 0.14 12.91
CA ARG A 278 13.99 -0.86 11.89
C ARG A 278 13.20 -2.04 12.46
N ASN A 279 13.58 -2.54 13.64
CA ASN A 279 12.87 -3.65 14.27
C ASN A 279 11.44 -3.27 14.63
N GLU A 280 11.24 -2.06 15.15
CA GLU A 280 9.91 -1.52 15.44
C GLU A 280 9.07 -1.35 14.17
N SER A 281 9.66 -0.79 13.11
CA SER A 281 9.03 -0.66 11.79
C SER A 281 8.50 -2.00 11.28
N MET A 282 9.34 -3.03 11.22
CA MET A 282 8.92 -4.36 10.71
C MET A 282 7.84 -5.03 11.56
N GLN A 283 7.80 -4.76 12.87
CA GLN A 283 6.76 -5.27 13.76
C GLN A 283 5.44 -4.53 13.61
N ALA A 284 5.49 -3.19 13.51
CA ALA A 284 4.31 -2.33 13.55
C ALA A 284 3.66 -2.07 12.18
N SER A 285 4.46 -2.00 11.11
CA SER A 285 4.00 -1.76 9.74
C SER A 285 2.89 -2.73 9.35
N TYR A 286 1.95 -2.26 8.55
CA TYR A 286 1.12 -3.19 7.78
C TYR A 286 1.94 -3.74 6.62
N LYS A 287 1.52 -4.89 6.09
CA LYS A 287 2.23 -5.59 5.01
C LYS A 287 1.38 -5.67 3.75
N ARG A 288 2.00 -6.08 2.65
CA ARG A 288 1.26 -6.71 1.54
C ARG A 288 0.49 -7.91 2.10
N ASP A 289 -0.71 -8.11 1.60
CA ASP A 289 -1.60 -9.19 1.98
C ASP A 289 -1.00 -10.57 1.67
N GLY A 290 -1.13 -11.49 2.63
CA GLY A 290 -1.03 -12.92 2.35
C GLY A 290 -2.30 -13.38 1.63
N MET A 291 -2.15 -14.20 0.59
CA MET A 291 -3.31 -14.69 -0.16
C MET A 291 -3.15 -16.16 -0.53
N THR A 292 -4.20 -16.94 -0.29
CA THR A 292 -4.35 -18.30 -0.81
C THR A 292 -5.33 -18.28 -1.98
N MET A 293 -4.96 -18.91 -3.08
CA MET A 293 -5.70 -18.85 -4.33
C MET A 293 -5.90 -20.24 -4.90
N ARG A 294 -7.11 -20.55 -5.36
CA ARG A 294 -7.41 -21.73 -6.16
C ARG A 294 -7.80 -21.30 -7.57
N VAL A 295 -7.06 -21.79 -8.56
CA VAL A 295 -7.26 -21.47 -9.97
C VAL A 295 -7.69 -22.72 -10.70
N GLN A 296 -8.82 -22.65 -11.38
CA GLN A 296 -9.31 -23.67 -12.28
C GLN A 296 -9.35 -23.12 -13.71
N LEU A 297 -8.63 -23.77 -14.63
CA LEU A 297 -8.58 -23.37 -16.04
C LEU A 297 -9.13 -24.46 -16.94
N GLY A 298 -9.80 -24.06 -18.00
CA GLY A 298 -10.28 -24.96 -19.06
C GLY A 298 -9.83 -24.48 -20.43
N ALA A 299 -9.33 -25.40 -21.26
CA ALA A 299 -8.94 -25.15 -22.64
C ALA A 299 -9.39 -26.26 -23.60
N ASP A 300 -9.48 -25.93 -24.88
CA ASP A 300 -9.59 -26.93 -25.95
C ASP A 300 -8.25 -27.67 -26.14
N SER A 301 -8.26 -28.78 -26.88
CA SER A 301 -7.07 -29.63 -27.09
C SER A 301 -5.93 -28.91 -27.83
N ASP A 302 -6.25 -27.84 -28.54
CA ASP A 302 -5.28 -26.99 -29.24
C ASP A 302 -4.74 -25.85 -28.36
N GLY A 303 -5.12 -25.80 -27.08
CA GLY A 303 -4.69 -24.78 -26.12
C GLY A 303 -5.47 -23.46 -26.17
N ALA A 304 -6.64 -23.40 -26.84
CA ALA A 304 -7.52 -22.23 -26.75
C ALA A 304 -8.22 -22.17 -25.37
N LEU A 305 -7.97 -21.10 -24.59
CA LEU A 305 -8.60 -20.90 -23.28
C LEU A 305 -10.11 -20.65 -23.41
N ARG A 306 -10.88 -21.26 -22.51
CA ARG A 306 -12.35 -21.21 -22.50
C ARG A 306 -12.92 -20.75 -21.18
N ALA A 307 -12.47 -21.33 -20.07
CA ALA A 307 -13.01 -21.05 -18.74
C ALA A 307 -11.90 -20.72 -17.73
N CYS A 308 -12.20 -19.78 -16.83
CA CYS A 308 -11.40 -19.49 -15.65
C CYS A 308 -12.30 -19.41 -14.42
N LYS A 309 -12.01 -20.21 -13.39
CA LYS A 309 -12.56 -19.99 -12.04
C LYS A 309 -11.42 -19.64 -11.10
N PHE A 310 -11.54 -18.55 -10.37
CA PHE A 310 -10.50 -18.05 -9.48
C PHE A 310 -11.11 -17.76 -8.12
N PHE A 311 -10.69 -18.51 -7.10
CA PHE A 311 -11.10 -18.28 -5.71
C PHE A 311 -9.89 -17.78 -4.94
N GLY A 312 -10.02 -16.64 -4.25
CA GLY A 312 -8.99 -16.07 -3.41
C GLY A 312 -9.48 -15.88 -1.98
N LEU A 313 -8.61 -16.19 -1.02
CA LEU A 313 -8.79 -15.86 0.39
C LEU A 313 -7.63 -14.97 0.82
N LEU A 314 -7.94 -13.70 1.08
CA LEU A 314 -7.01 -12.64 1.46
C LEU A 314 -7.01 -12.49 2.99
N ASP A 315 -5.81 -12.48 3.58
CA ASP A 315 -5.61 -12.22 5.00
C ASP A 315 -5.36 -10.73 5.27
N SER A 316 -6.38 -10.05 5.79
CA SER A 316 -6.33 -8.63 6.18
C SER A 316 -5.56 -8.42 7.49
N GLY A 317 -5.32 -9.49 8.26
CA GLY A 317 -4.84 -9.42 9.62
C GLY A 317 -5.81 -8.71 10.57
N ALA A 318 -5.27 -8.01 11.55
CA ALA A 318 -6.03 -7.48 12.70
C ALA A 318 -7.02 -6.34 12.40
N TYR A 319 -6.86 -5.66 11.27
CA TYR A 319 -7.63 -4.48 10.87
C TYR A 319 -7.85 -4.49 9.36
N ALA A 320 -8.92 -3.85 8.91
CA ALA A 320 -9.28 -3.81 7.50
C ALA A 320 -8.22 -3.09 6.66
N SER A 321 -7.84 -1.87 7.08
CA SER A 321 -7.01 -0.96 6.27
C SER A 321 -7.51 -0.95 4.82
N GLU A 322 -6.62 -0.89 3.82
CA GLU A 322 -6.99 -0.94 2.41
C GLU A 322 -7.19 -2.36 1.84
N SER A 323 -7.27 -3.40 2.68
CA SER A 323 -7.51 -4.79 2.24
C SER A 323 -8.79 -4.97 1.40
N PRO A 324 -9.92 -4.28 1.68
CA PRO A 324 -11.12 -4.37 0.83
C PRO A 324 -10.85 -3.94 -0.61
N PHE A 325 -10.08 -2.86 -0.79
CA PHE A 325 -9.74 -2.37 -2.13
C PHE A 325 -8.65 -3.21 -2.79
N THR A 326 -7.75 -3.79 -2.01
CA THR A 326 -6.80 -4.80 -2.49
C THR A 326 -7.54 -6.03 -3.01
N GLY A 327 -8.53 -6.55 -2.27
CA GLY A 327 -9.40 -7.65 -2.70
C GLY A 327 -10.20 -7.32 -3.95
N TRP A 328 -10.75 -6.10 -4.03
CA TRP A 328 -11.41 -5.60 -5.23
C TRP A 328 -10.47 -5.56 -6.44
N ARG A 329 -9.30 -4.93 -6.32
CA ARG A 329 -8.35 -4.80 -7.44
C ARG A 329 -7.80 -6.17 -7.85
N ALA A 330 -7.55 -7.06 -6.89
CA ALA A 330 -7.24 -8.47 -7.17
C ALA A 330 -8.32 -9.13 -8.03
N SER A 331 -9.61 -8.95 -7.70
CA SER A 331 -10.71 -9.55 -8.45
C SER A 331 -10.76 -9.13 -9.92
N ILE A 332 -10.39 -7.88 -10.21
CA ILE A 332 -10.35 -7.32 -11.58
C ILE A 332 -9.19 -7.91 -12.39
N HIS A 333 -8.09 -8.30 -11.75
CA HIS A 333 -6.88 -8.79 -12.42
C HIS A 333 -6.71 -10.31 -12.38
N ALA A 334 -7.50 -11.01 -11.57
CA ALA A 334 -7.33 -12.44 -11.27
C ALA A 334 -7.35 -13.38 -12.49
N MET A 335 -7.98 -12.95 -13.59
CA MET A 335 -8.05 -13.73 -14.82
C MET A 335 -6.80 -13.58 -15.71
N GLY A 336 -5.89 -12.68 -15.35
CA GLY A 336 -4.69 -12.38 -16.12
C GLY A 336 -5.00 -11.70 -17.45
N ALA A 337 -3.98 -11.54 -18.29
CA ALA A 337 -4.08 -10.80 -19.55
C ALA A 337 -4.66 -11.63 -20.72
N TYR A 338 -5.69 -12.44 -20.46
CA TYR A 338 -6.18 -13.48 -21.37
C TYR A 338 -7.67 -13.37 -21.69
N ARG A 339 -8.06 -13.95 -22.83
CA ARG A 339 -9.45 -14.12 -23.22
C ARG A 339 -10.02 -15.44 -22.70
N TYR A 340 -11.25 -15.36 -22.18
CA TYR A 340 -12.08 -16.51 -21.82
C TYR A 340 -13.51 -16.29 -22.32
N LYS A 341 -14.20 -17.40 -22.59
CA LYS A 341 -15.64 -17.42 -22.87
C LYS A 341 -16.44 -17.23 -21.59
N ALA A 342 -16.00 -17.85 -20.50
CA ALA A 342 -16.65 -17.77 -19.20
C ALA A 342 -15.64 -17.60 -18.04
N CYS A 343 -16.00 -16.77 -17.06
CA CYS A 343 -15.19 -16.50 -15.87
C CYS A 343 -16.05 -16.49 -14.60
N ASP A 344 -15.48 -16.96 -13.50
CA ASP A 344 -16.03 -16.83 -12.15
C ASP A 344 -14.89 -16.51 -11.18
N VAL A 345 -14.79 -15.26 -10.74
CA VAL A 345 -13.81 -14.78 -9.77
C VAL A 345 -14.51 -14.45 -8.47
N ASP A 346 -13.91 -14.89 -7.38
CA ASP A 346 -14.42 -14.73 -6.03
C ASP A 346 -13.26 -14.54 -5.05
N ILE A 347 -13.03 -13.28 -4.65
CA ILE A 347 -12.01 -12.92 -3.67
C ILE A 347 -12.71 -12.55 -2.38
N THR A 348 -12.43 -13.27 -1.30
CA THR A 348 -12.94 -12.98 0.05
C THR A 348 -11.79 -12.50 0.93
N SER A 349 -11.98 -11.40 1.65
CA SER A 349 -11.04 -10.92 2.65
C SER A 349 -11.54 -11.23 4.05
N VAL A 350 -10.62 -11.58 4.96
CA VAL A 350 -10.95 -11.95 6.34
C VAL A 350 -10.01 -11.32 7.35
N TYR A 351 -10.51 -11.12 8.57
CA TYR A 351 -9.71 -10.71 9.71
C TYR A 351 -9.00 -11.90 10.36
N THR A 352 -7.74 -11.71 10.77
CA THR A 352 -6.96 -12.64 11.60
C THR A 352 -6.20 -11.86 12.69
N ASN A 353 -5.41 -12.52 13.53
CA ASN A 353 -4.52 -11.90 14.52
C ASN A 353 -3.07 -11.83 14.04
N ASN A 354 -2.84 -12.04 12.74
CA ASN A 354 -1.57 -11.66 12.11
C ASN A 354 -1.41 -10.13 12.13
N GLY A 355 -0.18 -9.65 11.90
CA GLY A 355 0.02 -8.23 11.58
C GLY A 355 -0.89 -7.86 10.40
N TYR A 356 -1.51 -6.68 10.47
CA TYR A 356 -2.51 -6.31 9.49
C TYR A 356 -1.90 -5.98 8.12
N SER A 357 -2.71 -6.10 7.09
CA SER A 357 -2.34 -5.87 5.70
C SER A 357 -2.95 -4.56 5.19
N GLY A 358 -2.47 -4.08 4.06
CA GLY A 358 -2.96 -2.86 3.41
C GLY A 358 -2.17 -2.53 2.16
N ALA A 359 -2.14 -1.26 1.78
CA ALA A 359 -1.52 -0.84 0.53
C ALA A 359 -0.05 -1.28 0.36
N PHE A 360 0.24 -2.03 -0.69
CA PHE A 360 1.60 -2.26 -1.22
C PHE A 360 1.57 -2.12 -2.74
N ARG A 361 2.60 -1.50 -3.34
CA ARG A 361 2.79 -1.40 -4.79
C ARG A 361 2.33 -2.65 -5.57
N GLY A 362 1.28 -2.50 -6.36
CA GLY A 362 0.62 -3.60 -7.08
C GLY A 362 -0.81 -3.82 -6.60
N PHE A 363 -1.02 -3.78 -5.28
CA PHE A 363 -2.33 -3.66 -4.63
C PHE A 363 -3.32 -4.76 -5.05
N GLY A 364 -3.03 -6.00 -4.63
CA GLY A 364 -3.80 -7.21 -4.98
C GLY A 364 -3.48 -7.81 -6.35
N ASN A 365 -2.97 -7.00 -7.29
CA ASN A 365 -2.62 -7.47 -8.63
C ASN A 365 -1.44 -8.47 -8.62
N THR A 366 -0.48 -8.30 -7.72
CA THR A 366 0.77 -9.09 -7.76
C THR A 366 0.52 -10.54 -7.35
N GLU A 367 -0.31 -10.71 -6.33
CA GLU A 367 -0.75 -11.96 -5.72
C GLU A 367 -1.48 -12.81 -6.75
N VAL A 368 -2.51 -12.23 -7.38
CA VAL A 368 -3.32 -12.96 -8.37
C VAL A 368 -2.60 -13.15 -9.70
N CYS A 369 -1.78 -12.19 -10.14
CA CYS A 369 -0.94 -12.36 -11.33
C CYS A 369 0.07 -13.50 -11.16
N PHE A 370 0.65 -13.66 -9.97
CA PHE A 370 1.50 -14.81 -9.69
C PHE A 370 0.72 -16.13 -9.90
N ALA A 371 -0.43 -16.29 -9.25
CA ALA A 371 -1.21 -17.52 -9.32
C ALA A 371 -1.69 -17.84 -10.75
N ILE A 372 -2.25 -16.85 -11.46
CA ILE A 372 -2.74 -17.07 -12.82
C ILE A 372 -1.59 -17.34 -13.82
N GLU A 373 -0.45 -16.66 -13.72
CA GLU A 373 0.67 -16.90 -14.63
C GLU A 373 1.33 -18.26 -14.42
N GLN A 374 1.39 -18.75 -13.18
CA GLN A 374 1.79 -20.14 -12.92
C GLN A 374 0.81 -21.14 -13.57
N ALA A 375 -0.50 -20.92 -13.37
CA ALA A 375 -1.53 -21.77 -13.97
C ALA A 375 -1.50 -21.76 -15.50
N ILE A 376 -1.17 -20.62 -16.11
CA ILE A 376 -1.03 -20.48 -17.56
C ILE A 376 0.19 -21.22 -18.09
N ASP A 377 1.33 -21.18 -17.39
CA ASP A 377 2.49 -21.99 -17.76
C ASP A 377 2.19 -23.48 -17.67
N GLU A 378 1.52 -23.93 -16.59
CA GLU A 378 1.10 -25.34 -16.46
C GLU A 378 0.10 -25.76 -17.54
N MET A 379 -0.82 -24.88 -17.92
CA MET A 379 -1.77 -25.15 -19.01
C MET A 379 -1.08 -25.17 -20.39
N ALA A 380 -0.08 -24.31 -20.60
CA ALA A 380 0.73 -24.33 -21.83
C ALA A 380 1.49 -25.65 -21.97
N ASP A 381 2.10 -26.13 -20.88
CA ASP A 381 2.77 -27.43 -20.84
C ASP A 381 1.79 -28.59 -21.09
N ALA A 382 0.59 -28.56 -20.49
CA ALA A 382 -0.45 -29.56 -20.72
C ALA A 382 -0.96 -29.58 -22.18
N ALA A 383 -1.00 -28.42 -22.83
CA ALA A 383 -1.33 -28.30 -24.25
C ALA A 383 -0.15 -28.62 -25.18
N GLY A 384 1.04 -28.85 -24.65
CA GLY A 384 2.26 -29.10 -25.43
C GLY A 384 2.72 -27.88 -26.25
N LEU A 385 2.41 -26.67 -25.79
CA LEU A 385 2.72 -25.42 -26.48
C LEU A 385 3.87 -24.68 -25.80
N ASP A 386 4.63 -23.91 -26.59
CA ASP A 386 5.61 -22.99 -26.01
C ASP A 386 4.89 -21.91 -25.17
N PRO A 387 5.42 -21.54 -23.97
CA PRO A 387 4.78 -20.56 -23.11
C PRO A 387 4.49 -19.20 -23.76
N ILE A 388 5.34 -18.73 -24.70
CA ILE A 388 5.06 -17.50 -25.44
C ILE A 388 3.96 -17.74 -26.48
N ASP A 389 3.99 -18.87 -27.20
CA ASP A 389 2.98 -19.19 -28.22
C ASP A 389 1.59 -19.36 -27.59
N PHE A 390 1.48 -19.98 -26.43
CA PHE A 390 0.23 -20.10 -25.67
C PHE A 390 -0.33 -18.72 -25.29
N ARG A 391 0.52 -17.80 -24.80
CA ARG A 391 0.13 -16.43 -24.45
C ARG A 391 -0.23 -15.61 -25.68
N LEU A 392 0.49 -15.75 -26.79
CA LEU A 392 0.16 -15.08 -28.06
C LEU A 392 -1.20 -15.52 -28.60
N LYS A 393 -1.53 -16.80 -28.44
CA LYS A 393 -2.83 -17.36 -28.84
C LYS A 393 -3.98 -16.78 -28.00
N ASN A 394 -3.82 -16.75 -26.68
CA ASN A 394 -4.91 -16.45 -25.74
C ASN A 394 -4.94 -15.00 -25.23
N GLY A 395 -3.85 -14.25 -25.37
CA GLY A 395 -3.68 -12.91 -24.79
C GLY A 395 -4.58 -11.85 -25.42
N LEU A 396 -5.03 -10.90 -24.60
CA LEU A 396 -5.95 -9.80 -24.95
C LEU A 396 -5.50 -8.99 -26.19
N ARG A 397 -6.49 -8.46 -26.92
CA ARG A 397 -6.34 -7.66 -28.14
C ARG A 397 -7.28 -6.46 -28.13
N LEU A 398 -6.99 -5.49 -28.99
CA LEU A 398 -7.86 -4.35 -29.24
C LEU A 398 -9.25 -4.85 -29.67
N GLY A 399 -10.29 -4.28 -29.07
CA GLY A 399 -11.69 -4.66 -29.28
C GLY A 399 -12.22 -5.75 -28.36
N ASP A 400 -11.36 -6.46 -27.62
CA ASP A 400 -11.79 -7.43 -26.62
C ASP A 400 -12.53 -6.74 -25.46
N GLU A 401 -13.40 -7.51 -24.80
CA GLU A 401 -14.10 -7.12 -23.58
C GLU A 401 -13.61 -7.98 -22.41
N LEU A 402 -13.13 -7.30 -21.36
CA LEU A 402 -12.68 -7.94 -20.13
C LEU A 402 -13.85 -8.60 -19.38
N PRO A 403 -13.61 -9.60 -18.52
CA PRO A 403 -14.68 -10.30 -17.81
C PRO A 403 -15.58 -9.42 -16.94
N HIS A 404 -15.09 -8.25 -16.53
CA HIS A 404 -15.83 -7.22 -15.79
C HIS A 404 -16.50 -6.17 -16.71
N GLY A 405 -16.63 -6.44 -18.02
CA GLY A 405 -17.39 -5.63 -18.98
C GLY A 405 -16.64 -4.43 -19.59
N GLN A 406 -15.38 -4.17 -19.20
CA GLN A 406 -14.60 -3.09 -19.82
C GLN A 406 -14.17 -3.47 -21.24
N LYS A 407 -14.56 -2.64 -22.20
CA LYS A 407 -14.13 -2.77 -23.60
C LYS A 407 -12.76 -2.11 -23.80
N LEU A 408 -11.84 -2.82 -24.46
CA LEU A 408 -10.52 -2.31 -24.80
C LEU A 408 -10.58 -1.57 -26.15
N SER A 409 -10.96 -0.29 -26.14
CA SER A 409 -11.19 0.50 -27.36
C SER A 409 -9.99 1.25 -27.91
N GLU A 410 -9.02 1.60 -27.06
CA GLU A 410 -7.95 2.55 -27.42
C GLU A 410 -6.67 1.85 -27.92
N SER A 411 -5.97 1.14 -27.04
CA SER A 411 -4.71 0.45 -27.38
C SER A 411 -4.48 -0.77 -26.50
N VAL A 412 -3.93 -1.83 -27.09
CA VAL A 412 -3.56 -3.07 -26.38
C VAL A 412 -2.20 -3.55 -26.91
N GLY A 413 -1.14 -3.25 -26.17
CA GLY A 413 0.24 -3.55 -26.58
C GLY A 413 0.76 -4.94 -26.18
N LEU A 414 -0.08 -5.81 -25.61
CA LEU A 414 0.36 -7.08 -25.01
C LEU A 414 1.07 -8.00 -26.01
N ILE A 415 0.47 -8.20 -27.18
CA ILE A 415 1.01 -9.10 -28.22
C ILE A 415 2.33 -8.58 -28.77
N ASP A 416 2.43 -7.26 -29.00
CA ASP A 416 3.66 -6.62 -29.46
C ASP A 416 4.76 -6.72 -28.40
N CYS A 417 4.40 -6.56 -27.12
CA CYS A 417 5.30 -6.72 -25.99
C CYS A 417 5.85 -8.16 -25.92
N LEU A 418 4.99 -9.19 -26.00
CA LEU A 418 5.42 -10.59 -25.99
C LEU A 418 6.34 -10.92 -27.17
N ASN A 419 6.02 -10.43 -28.37
CA ASN A 419 6.87 -10.60 -29.53
C ASN A 419 8.23 -9.90 -29.37
N ALA A 420 8.26 -8.70 -28.77
CA ALA A 420 9.49 -8.00 -28.47
C ALA A 420 10.33 -8.73 -27.42
N VAL A 421 9.70 -9.27 -26.36
CA VAL A 421 10.34 -10.10 -25.33
C VAL A 421 10.95 -11.34 -25.96
N ARG A 422 10.22 -12.08 -26.80
CA ARG A 422 10.74 -13.28 -27.50
C ARG A 422 12.03 -12.97 -28.26
N ARG A 423 12.01 -11.89 -29.05
CA ARG A 423 13.17 -11.46 -29.87
C ARG A 423 14.33 -10.98 -29.01
N ARG A 424 14.09 -10.02 -28.10
CA ARG A 424 15.16 -9.35 -27.34
C ARG A 424 15.79 -10.24 -26.27
N SER A 425 15.09 -11.28 -25.84
CA SER A 425 15.61 -12.23 -24.84
C SER A 425 16.34 -13.44 -25.44
N ASP A 426 16.40 -13.58 -26.77
CA ASP A 426 16.83 -14.80 -27.47
C ASP A 426 16.04 -16.07 -27.03
N TRP A 427 14.74 -15.94 -26.79
CA TRP A 427 13.90 -16.98 -26.18
C TRP A 427 14.08 -18.36 -26.83
N ASP A 428 13.88 -18.44 -28.14
CA ASP A 428 13.89 -19.72 -28.88
C ASP A 428 15.25 -20.40 -28.84
N ARG A 429 16.33 -19.62 -28.92
CA ARG A 429 17.69 -20.14 -28.83
C ARG A 429 17.95 -20.69 -27.43
N LYS A 430 17.65 -19.90 -26.39
CA LYS A 430 17.86 -20.29 -25.00
C LYS A 430 17.02 -21.50 -24.61
N ARG A 431 15.75 -21.61 -25.02
CA ARG A 431 14.90 -22.78 -24.78
C ARG A 431 15.52 -24.06 -25.33
N ARG A 432 16.03 -24.04 -26.57
CA ARG A 432 16.72 -25.20 -27.18
C ARG A 432 18.02 -25.55 -26.44
N GLU A 433 18.88 -24.56 -26.20
CA GLU A 433 20.17 -24.75 -25.52
C GLU A 433 20.00 -25.25 -24.08
N PHE A 434 19.07 -24.66 -23.32
CA PHE A 434 18.81 -25.04 -21.94
C PHE A 434 18.20 -26.44 -21.84
N SER A 435 17.28 -26.79 -22.74
CA SER A 435 16.75 -28.16 -22.82
C SER A 435 17.85 -29.18 -23.08
N ALA A 436 18.77 -28.91 -24.03
CA ALA A 436 19.91 -29.79 -24.30
C ALA A 436 20.86 -29.88 -23.11
N HIS A 437 21.22 -28.76 -22.50
CA HIS A 437 22.07 -28.70 -21.30
C HIS A 437 21.48 -29.48 -20.13
N ASN A 438 20.17 -29.34 -19.90
CA ASN A 438 19.47 -29.96 -18.78
C ASN A 438 19.40 -31.49 -18.88
N LYS A 439 19.65 -32.10 -20.05
CA LYS A 439 19.68 -33.57 -20.18
C LYS A 439 20.89 -34.21 -19.51
N THR A 440 22.02 -33.51 -19.44
CA THR A 440 23.29 -34.08 -18.96
C THR A 440 23.93 -33.33 -17.79
N SER A 441 23.51 -32.10 -17.53
CA SER A 441 24.07 -31.27 -16.46
C SER A 441 23.38 -31.50 -15.12
N ALA A 442 24.16 -31.51 -14.02
CA ALA A 442 23.63 -31.47 -12.66
C ALA A 442 23.03 -30.10 -12.30
N ILE A 443 23.56 -29.02 -12.90
CA ILE A 443 23.02 -27.66 -12.76
C ILE A 443 22.03 -27.43 -13.89
N LYS A 444 20.77 -27.10 -13.57
CA LYS A 444 19.73 -26.83 -14.57
C LYS A 444 19.64 -25.35 -14.89
N LYS A 445 19.20 -25.04 -16.11
CA LYS A 445 18.91 -23.67 -16.58
C LYS A 445 17.43 -23.56 -16.94
N GLY A 446 16.84 -22.42 -16.62
CA GLY A 446 15.45 -22.09 -16.95
C GLY A 446 15.35 -20.68 -17.54
N ILE A 447 14.31 -20.46 -18.34
CA ILE A 447 13.88 -19.15 -18.80
C ILE A 447 12.35 -19.16 -18.77
N GLY A 448 11.75 -18.11 -18.20
CA GLY A 448 10.31 -17.98 -18.04
C GLY A 448 9.81 -16.66 -18.59
N VAL A 449 8.50 -16.57 -18.78
CA VAL A 449 7.81 -15.38 -19.28
C VAL A 449 6.53 -15.23 -18.49
N ALA A 450 6.14 -13.99 -18.19
CA ALA A 450 4.84 -13.66 -17.64
C ALA A 450 4.21 -12.53 -18.44
N ALA A 451 2.89 -12.57 -18.58
CA ALA A 451 2.09 -11.52 -19.19
C ALA A 451 1.18 -10.89 -18.14
N LEU A 452 1.12 -9.56 -18.13
CA LEU A 452 0.38 -8.81 -17.13
C LEU A 452 -0.21 -7.56 -17.74
N PHE A 453 -1.41 -7.22 -17.28
CA PHE A 453 -2.02 -5.93 -17.51
C PHE A 453 -2.30 -5.28 -16.15
N HIS A 454 -2.42 -3.96 -16.14
CA HIS A 454 -2.68 -3.21 -14.92
C HIS A 454 -3.70 -2.12 -15.22
N GLY A 455 -4.82 -2.12 -14.51
CA GLY A 455 -5.78 -1.02 -14.51
C GLY A 455 -5.17 0.20 -13.81
N ILE A 456 -5.22 1.35 -14.48
CA ILE A 456 -4.67 2.62 -14.01
C ILE A 456 -5.82 3.57 -13.69
N SER A 457 -6.09 3.73 -12.41
CA SER A 457 -7.06 4.65 -11.78
C SER A 457 -7.29 4.24 -10.32
N LEU A 458 -7.84 5.14 -9.52
CA LEU A 458 -8.42 4.83 -8.20
C LEU A 458 -9.57 3.82 -8.33
N GLY A 459 -10.37 3.91 -9.39
CA GLY A 459 -11.43 2.94 -9.67
C GLY A 459 -12.49 2.92 -8.57
N ALA A 460 -12.66 1.79 -7.87
CA ALA A 460 -13.63 1.69 -6.78
C ALA A 460 -13.20 2.44 -5.51
N GLU A 461 -11.93 2.86 -5.40
CA GLU A 461 -11.42 3.60 -4.25
C GLU A 461 -11.94 5.05 -4.20
N GLY A 462 -12.23 5.64 -5.36
CA GLY A 462 -12.66 7.03 -5.45
C GLY A 462 -12.54 7.62 -6.86
N GLU A 463 -12.70 8.94 -6.95
CA GLU A 463 -12.60 9.68 -8.20
C GLU A 463 -11.16 10.10 -8.49
N ASP A 464 -10.70 9.90 -9.74
CA ASP A 464 -9.42 10.42 -10.19
C ASP A 464 -9.51 11.94 -10.41
N ASN A 465 -8.86 12.70 -9.53
CA ASN A 465 -8.67 14.13 -9.70
C ASN A 465 -7.27 14.57 -9.29
N ALA A 466 -6.83 15.70 -9.81
CA ALA A 466 -5.58 16.33 -9.41
C ALA A 466 -5.69 17.83 -9.64
N SER A 467 -5.19 18.61 -8.68
CA SER A 467 -5.26 20.06 -8.72
C SER A 467 -3.88 20.66 -8.40
N MET A 468 -3.53 21.78 -9.03
CA MET A 468 -2.28 22.49 -8.76
C MET A 468 -2.49 23.99 -8.89
N THR A 469 -1.78 24.76 -8.07
CA THR A 469 -1.72 26.22 -8.17
C THR A 469 -0.41 26.62 -8.83
N ILE A 470 -0.46 27.56 -9.77
CA ILE A 470 0.70 28.15 -10.43
C ILE A 470 0.72 29.65 -10.15
N GLU A 471 1.82 30.14 -9.61
CA GLU A 471 2.08 31.56 -9.37
C GLU A 471 3.27 32.02 -10.21
N ILE A 472 3.18 33.22 -10.79
CA ILE A 472 4.26 33.85 -11.55
C ILE A 472 4.79 35.00 -10.70
N GLU A 473 6.05 34.88 -10.30
CA GLU A 473 6.74 35.86 -9.47
C GLU A 473 7.14 37.10 -10.28
N ASN A 474 7.44 38.20 -9.59
CA ASN A 474 7.89 39.45 -10.22
C ASN A 474 9.17 39.31 -11.05
N ASP A 475 10.03 38.35 -10.73
CA ASP A 475 11.24 38.04 -11.51
C ASP A 475 10.96 37.12 -12.71
N ASN A 476 9.69 36.77 -12.94
CA ASN A 476 9.14 35.81 -13.89
C ASN A 476 9.56 34.36 -13.62
N SER A 477 9.97 34.01 -12.40
CA SER A 477 10.02 32.62 -11.97
C SER A 477 8.61 32.11 -11.72
N VAL A 478 8.44 30.79 -11.73
CA VAL A 478 7.15 30.13 -11.59
C VAL A 478 7.19 29.23 -10.36
N VAL A 479 6.26 29.43 -9.44
CA VAL A 479 6.07 28.59 -8.26
C VAL A 479 4.85 27.70 -8.46
N ILE A 480 5.00 26.40 -8.19
CA ILE A 480 3.92 25.42 -8.28
C ILE A 480 3.68 24.82 -6.90
N ALA A 481 2.43 24.82 -6.46
CA ALA A 481 1.96 24.13 -5.26
C ALA A 481 1.00 23.00 -5.65
N ALA A 482 1.20 21.82 -5.07
CA ALA A 482 0.38 20.63 -5.29
C ALA A 482 0.24 19.83 -4.00
N GLY A 483 -0.93 19.23 -3.78
CA GLY A 483 -1.15 18.27 -2.70
C GLY A 483 -0.53 16.89 -2.97
N LEU A 484 -0.15 16.63 -4.22
CA LEU A 484 0.51 15.39 -4.65
C LEU A 484 1.97 15.33 -4.21
N THR A 485 2.40 14.15 -3.81
CA THR A 485 3.66 13.94 -3.11
C THR A 485 4.78 13.33 -3.96
N ASP A 486 6.03 13.43 -3.49
CA ASP A 486 7.20 12.75 -4.07
C ASP A 486 7.97 12.00 -2.99
N TYR A 487 7.89 10.68 -3.05
CA TYR A 487 8.56 9.75 -2.15
C TYR A 487 9.60 8.88 -2.89
N GLY A 488 10.12 9.40 -4.01
CA GLY A 488 11.22 8.79 -4.75
C GLY A 488 10.93 8.53 -6.23
N GLN A 489 9.65 8.55 -6.64
CA GLN A 489 9.23 8.32 -8.02
C GLN A 489 9.55 9.49 -8.96
N GLY A 490 9.88 10.67 -8.43
CA GLY A 490 10.30 11.82 -9.23
C GLY A 490 9.15 12.65 -9.81
N SER A 491 7.96 12.59 -9.19
CA SER A 491 6.77 13.36 -9.59
C SER A 491 7.06 14.85 -9.67
N ARG A 492 7.83 15.40 -8.72
CA ARG A 492 8.25 16.82 -8.75
C ARG A 492 9.02 17.17 -10.01
N THR A 493 9.87 16.26 -10.50
CA THR A 493 10.59 16.47 -11.76
C THR A 493 9.63 16.42 -12.94
N VAL A 494 8.69 15.46 -12.96
CA VAL A 494 7.68 15.35 -14.03
C VAL A 494 6.83 16.62 -14.12
N TYR A 495 6.34 17.13 -12.99
CA TYR A 495 5.53 18.35 -12.95
C TYR A 495 6.32 19.58 -13.43
N THR A 496 7.59 19.72 -13.01
CA THR A 496 8.48 20.75 -13.53
C THR A 496 8.63 20.67 -15.05
N LEU A 497 8.82 19.49 -15.62
CA LEU A 497 8.98 19.32 -17.08
C LEU A 497 7.68 19.60 -17.84
N ILE A 498 6.53 19.20 -17.30
CA ILE A 498 5.22 19.51 -17.88
C ILE A 498 5.01 21.03 -17.91
N ALA A 499 5.23 21.72 -16.78
CA ALA A 499 5.10 23.17 -16.72
C ALA A 499 6.09 23.88 -17.65
N ALA A 500 7.34 23.41 -17.72
CA ALA A 500 8.37 23.97 -18.59
C ALA A 500 7.96 23.90 -20.07
N GLU A 501 7.49 22.73 -20.50
CA GLU A 501 7.02 22.51 -21.87
C GLU A 501 5.81 23.38 -22.22
N VAL A 502 4.82 23.45 -21.32
CA VAL A 502 3.57 24.19 -21.55
C VAL A 502 3.80 25.69 -21.57
N LEU A 503 4.63 26.21 -20.66
CA LEU A 503 4.91 27.64 -20.51
C LEU A 503 6.05 28.14 -21.41
N GLY A 504 6.79 27.24 -22.07
CA GLY A 504 7.95 27.61 -22.90
C GLY A 504 9.12 28.15 -22.07
N LEU A 505 9.29 27.65 -20.85
CA LEU A 505 10.31 28.08 -19.91
C LEU A 505 11.38 27.02 -19.74
N ARG A 506 12.57 27.44 -19.29
CA ARG A 506 13.59 26.48 -18.84
C ARG A 506 13.18 25.89 -17.48
N PRO A 507 13.43 24.59 -17.22
CA PRO A 507 13.09 23.94 -15.94
C PRO A 507 13.62 24.68 -14.71
N GLU A 508 14.77 25.34 -14.80
CA GLU A 508 15.38 26.08 -13.68
C GLU A 508 14.58 27.33 -13.26
N ARG A 509 13.61 27.75 -14.07
CA ARG A 509 12.68 28.85 -13.76
C ARG A 509 11.44 28.38 -13.01
N ILE A 510 11.29 27.08 -12.79
CA ILE A 510 10.13 26.48 -12.15
C ILE A 510 10.55 25.86 -10.82
N GLN A 511 9.91 26.31 -9.75
CA GLN A 511 10.05 25.76 -8.42
C GLN A 511 8.75 25.06 -8.03
N ILE A 512 8.83 23.75 -7.76
CA ILE A 512 7.71 23.03 -7.16
C ILE A 512 7.92 22.90 -5.65
N LEU A 513 6.97 23.43 -4.88
CA LEU A 513 7.00 23.38 -3.43
C LEU A 513 6.86 21.93 -2.93
N ARG A 514 7.22 21.72 -1.67
CA ARG A 514 6.87 20.47 -0.99
C ARG A 514 5.38 20.52 -0.61
N PRO A 515 4.70 19.37 -0.62
CA PRO A 515 3.28 19.30 -0.24
C PRO A 515 3.04 19.84 1.17
N ASP A 516 2.07 20.74 1.28
CA ASP A 516 1.72 21.44 2.50
C ASP A 516 0.25 21.84 2.43
N THR A 517 -0.54 21.39 3.40
CA THR A 517 -2.00 21.57 3.40
C THR A 517 -2.46 23.02 3.56
N ASP A 518 -1.58 23.94 3.94
CA ASP A 518 -1.89 25.37 4.03
C ASP A 518 -1.65 26.11 2.70
N THR A 519 -0.72 25.63 1.88
CA THR A 519 -0.30 26.32 0.64
C THR A 519 -0.83 25.65 -0.64
N ALA A 520 -1.13 24.36 -0.57
CA ALA A 520 -1.68 23.61 -1.68
C ALA A 520 -3.20 23.47 -1.55
N ILE A 521 -3.86 23.21 -2.66
CA ILE A 521 -5.22 22.70 -2.69
C ILE A 521 -5.21 21.17 -2.66
N ASP A 522 -6.27 20.57 -2.12
CA ASP A 522 -6.40 19.12 -2.12
C ASP A 522 -6.35 18.60 -3.57
N SER A 523 -5.50 17.60 -3.76
CA SER A 523 -5.15 17.03 -5.05
C SER A 523 -5.33 15.52 -5.07
N GLY A 524 -6.04 14.97 -4.08
CA GLY A 524 -6.19 13.53 -3.90
C GLY A 524 -4.93 12.85 -3.34
N PRO A 525 -5.04 11.55 -3.04
CA PRO A 525 -3.91 10.75 -2.55
C PRO A 525 -2.88 10.48 -3.65
N THR A 526 -1.60 10.36 -3.26
CA THR A 526 -0.53 9.99 -4.22
C THR A 526 -0.39 8.47 -4.30
N VAL A 527 -1.37 7.87 -4.96
CA VAL A 527 -1.54 6.42 -5.17
C VAL A 527 -2.01 6.15 -6.60
N ALA A 528 -2.29 4.87 -6.90
CA ALA A 528 -2.90 4.34 -8.12
C ALA A 528 -2.26 4.83 -9.44
#